data_AF-A0A3N0A774-F1
#
_entry.id   AF-A0A3N0A774-F1
#
_cell.length_a   1.000
_cell.length_b   1.000
_cell.length_c   1.000
_cell.angle_alpha   90.00
_cell.angle_beta   90.00
_cell.angle_gamma   90.00
#
_symmetry.space_group_name_H-M   'P 1'
#
loop_
_entity.id
_entity.type
_entity.pdbx_description
1 polymer ?
#
loop_
_entity_poly.entity_id
_entity_poly.type
_entity_poly.pdbx_seq_one_letter_code
_entity_poly.pdbx_strand_id
1 'polypeptide(L)'
;MSRPQKPDPDETVIPGSNHTPALAFAKIWARVCVVVEMWKYLKGFTYSPKSDLVFDVDNLHEALALFRELVRNGKNFLVNHPIYLIAVTCRKNIKVDDTLKDGYEKILKISNQPLIGYWNNSEGSSYLDAVVALQFISTNAAIREGKKHGQEYILAIWPDGSYEHIKAN
;
A
#
# COMPACT_ATOMS: atom_id res chain seq x y z
N MET A 1 13.13 -21.35 1.00
CA MET A 1 12.17 -20.82 0.01
C MET A 1 12.78 -19.58 -0.63
N SER A 2 12.83 -19.50 -1.94
CA SER A 2 13.33 -18.32 -2.66
C SER A 2 12.39 -17.13 -2.40
N ARG A 3 12.96 -15.93 -2.21
CA ARG A 3 12.15 -14.71 -2.04
C ARG A 3 11.44 -14.40 -3.37
N PRO A 4 10.18 -13.92 -3.36
CA PRO A 4 9.54 -13.44 -4.58
C PRO A 4 10.37 -12.32 -5.21
N GLN A 5 10.51 -12.32 -6.53
CA GLN A 5 11.29 -11.31 -7.25
C GLN A 5 10.48 -10.03 -7.42
N LYS A 6 11.16 -8.89 -7.26
CA LYS A 6 10.62 -7.56 -7.52
C LYS A 6 10.46 -7.33 -9.03
N PRO A 7 9.52 -6.47 -9.46
CA PRO A 7 9.45 -6.00 -10.84
C PRO A 7 10.79 -5.46 -11.34
N ASP A 8 11.16 -5.81 -12.56
CA ASP A 8 12.34 -5.28 -13.25
C ASP A 8 12.18 -3.74 -13.46
N PRO A 9 13.18 -2.92 -13.09
CA PRO A 9 13.16 -1.46 -13.27
C PRO A 9 13.26 -0.98 -14.73
N ASP A 10 13.51 -1.84 -15.71
CA ASP A 10 13.59 -1.44 -17.13
C ASP A 10 12.43 -1.98 -17.98
N GLU A 11 11.59 -2.83 -17.40
CA GLU A 11 10.46 -3.44 -18.11
C GLU A 11 9.31 -2.43 -18.35
N THR A 12 8.72 -2.47 -19.56
CA THR A 12 7.55 -1.66 -19.91
C THR A 12 6.36 -1.98 -19.00
N VAL A 13 5.71 -0.94 -18.48
CA VAL A 13 4.59 -1.08 -17.54
C VAL A 13 3.28 -1.00 -18.31
N ILE A 14 2.57 -2.13 -18.43
CA ILE A 14 1.25 -2.19 -19.06
C ILE A 14 0.17 -2.26 -17.97
N PRO A 15 -0.72 -1.26 -17.86
CA PRO A 15 -1.81 -1.27 -16.87
C PRO A 15 -2.68 -2.51 -16.96
N GLY A 16 -3.01 -3.10 -15.81
CA GLY A 16 -3.89 -4.27 -15.72
C GLY A 16 -3.35 -5.56 -16.35
N SER A 17 -2.11 -5.60 -16.85
CA SER A 17 -1.49 -6.80 -17.43
C SER A 17 -1.45 -8.01 -16.49
N ASN A 18 -1.39 -7.77 -15.17
CA ASN A 18 -1.44 -8.80 -14.12
C ASN A 18 -2.72 -8.70 -13.27
N HIS A 19 -3.81 -8.19 -13.84
CA HIS A 19 -5.05 -8.04 -13.11
C HIS A 19 -5.65 -9.41 -12.72
N THR A 20 -5.55 -9.74 -11.44
CA THR A 20 -6.18 -10.89 -10.81
C THR A 20 -7.06 -10.47 -9.62
N PRO A 21 -8.03 -11.29 -9.19
CA PRO A 21 -8.77 -11.08 -7.96
C PRO A 21 -7.83 -10.98 -6.75
N ALA A 22 -8.23 -10.20 -5.75
CA ALA A 22 -7.50 -10.12 -4.50
C ALA A 22 -7.70 -11.37 -3.63
N LEU A 23 -6.71 -11.67 -2.78
CA LEU A 23 -6.82 -12.74 -1.79
C LEU A 23 -7.76 -12.31 -0.66
N ALA A 24 -8.58 -13.23 -0.16
CA ALA A 24 -9.38 -13.00 1.03
C ALA A 24 -8.48 -12.85 2.28
N PHE A 25 -8.91 -12.04 3.25
CA PHE A 25 -8.11 -11.78 4.46
C PHE A 25 -7.76 -13.07 5.23
N ALA A 26 -8.71 -14.00 5.33
CA ALA A 26 -8.50 -15.31 5.97
C ALA A 26 -7.35 -16.12 5.35
N LYS A 27 -7.01 -15.88 4.08
CA LYS A 27 -5.89 -16.56 3.39
C LYS A 27 -4.55 -15.90 3.67
N ILE A 28 -4.54 -14.63 4.07
CA ILE A 28 -3.31 -13.85 4.26
C ILE A 28 -3.00 -13.55 5.74
N TRP A 29 -3.95 -13.77 6.66
CA TRP A 29 -3.83 -13.46 8.10
C TRP A 29 -2.46 -13.85 8.68
N ALA A 30 -2.12 -15.14 8.63
CA ALA A 30 -0.91 -15.66 9.23
C ALA A 30 0.34 -15.04 8.59
N ARG A 31 0.26 -14.77 7.28
CA ARG A 31 1.35 -14.14 6.55
C ARG A 31 1.53 -12.67 6.94
N VAL A 32 0.44 -11.92 7.14
CA VAL A 32 0.50 -10.55 7.65
C VAL A 32 1.20 -10.51 9.01
N CYS A 33 0.85 -11.41 9.94
CA CYS A 33 1.54 -11.50 11.23
C CYS A 33 3.05 -11.71 11.08
N VAL A 34 3.46 -12.65 10.21
CA VAL A 34 4.87 -12.94 9.94
C VAL A 34 5.58 -11.74 9.32
N VAL A 35 4.97 -11.09 8.34
CA VAL A 35 5.55 -9.92 7.67
C VAL A 35 5.74 -8.77 8.65
N VAL A 36 4.74 -8.45 9.47
CA VAL A 36 4.86 -7.40 10.49
C VAL A 36 6.02 -7.70 11.44
N GLU A 37 6.10 -8.93 11.97
CA GLU A 37 7.19 -9.28 12.91
C GLU A 37 8.57 -9.22 12.26
N MET A 38 8.69 -9.70 11.01
CA MET A 38 9.97 -9.72 10.30
C MET A 38 10.46 -8.33 9.89
N TRP A 39 9.56 -7.39 9.58
CA TRP A 39 9.91 -6.11 8.95
C TRP A 39 9.63 -4.88 9.82
N LYS A 40 9.12 -5.04 11.05
CA LYS A 40 8.85 -3.93 12.00
C LYS A 40 10.04 -3.05 12.35
N TYR A 41 11.27 -3.49 12.06
CA TYR A 41 12.49 -2.71 12.27
C TYR A 41 12.65 -1.55 11.28
N LEU A 42 11.90 -1.56 10.17
CA LEU A 42 11.85 -0.46 9.21
C LEU A 42 11.06 0.73 9.77
N LYS A 43 11.32 1.93 9.24
CA LYS A 43 10.51 3.13 9.56
C LYS A 43 9.06 2.97 9.12
N GLY A 44 8.85 2.36 7.96
CA GLY A 44 7.56 1.95 7.47
C GLY A 44 7.71 1.05 6.25
N PHE A 45 6.64 0.34 5.90
CA PHE A 45 6.60 -0.47 4.70
C PHE A 45 5.17 -0.66 4.22
N THR A 46 5.04 -1.00 2.94
CA THR A 46 3.79 -1.48 2.35
C THR A 46 3.95 -2.95 1.96
N TYR A 47 3.07 -3.80 2.45
CA TYR A 47 2.99 -5.20 2.06
C TYR A 47 1.86 -5.40 1.03
N SER A 48 2.20 -6.03 -0.09
CA SER A 48 1.22 -6.51 -1.06
C SER A 48 0.96 -8.01 -0.85
N PRO A 49 -0.24 -8.39 -0.37
CA PRO A 49 -0.57 -9.78 -0.18
C PRO A 49 -0.68 -10.57 -1.49
N LYS A 50 -0.87 -9.89 -2.62
CA LYS A 50 -1.02 -10.53 -3.92
C LYS A 50 0.30 -11.10 -4.43
N SER A 51 1.39 -10.33 -4.31
CA SER A 51 2.72 -10.73 -4.75
C SER A 51 3.58 -11.29 -3.62
N ASP A 52 3.08 -11.22 -2.37
CA ASP A 52 3.83 -11.54 -1.15
C ASP A 52 5.13 -10.70 -1.02
N LEU A 53 5.08 -9.45 -1.46
CA LEU A 53 6.21 -8.52 -1.45
C LEU A 53 6.03 -7.41 -0.41
N VAL A 54 7.14 -7.04 0.24
CA VAL A 54 7.23 -5.91 1.18
C VAL A 54 8.05 -4.80 0.54
N PHE A 55 7.52 -3.58 0.55
CA PHE A 55 8.11 -2.40 -0.08
C PHE A 55 8.47 -1.36 0.97
N ASP A 56 9.76 -1.07 1.12
CA ASP A 56 10.28 0.05 1.90
C ASP A 56 10.33 1.29 1.01
N VAL A 57 9.29 2.12 1.05
CA VAL A 57 9.17 3.24 0.13
C VAL A 57 10.15 4.38 0.40
N ASP A 58 10.87 4.34 1.54
CA ASP A 58 12.01 5.25 1.75
C ASP A 58 13.18 4.94 0.81
N ASN A 59 13.15 3.76 0.17
CA ASN A 59 14.05 3.39 -0.91
C ASN A 59 13.38 3.63 -2.28
N LEU A 60 14.01 4.47 -3.11
CA LEU A 60 13.48 4.84 -4.43
C LEU A 60 13.19 3.63 -5.34
N HIS A 61 14.03 2.59 -5.31
CA HIS A 61 13.81 1.39 -6.13
C HIS A 61 12.61 0.58 -5.64
N GLU A 62 12.39 0.51 -4.33
CA GLU A 62 11.24 -0.16 -3.73
C GLU A 62 9.94 0.64 -3.97
N ALA A 63 10.00 1.97 -3.90
CA ALA A 63 8.88 2.83 -4.27
C ALA A 63 8.49 2.68 -5.75
N LEU A 64 9.48 2.69 -6.66
CA LEU A 64 9.25 2.42 -8.08
C LEU A 64 8.66 1.02 -8.31
N ALA A 65 9.19 0.00 -7.62
CA ALA A 65 8.70 -1.37 -7.71
C ALA A 65 7.23 -1.48 -7.26
N LEU A 66 6.86 -0.80 -6.17
CA LEU A 66 5.49 -0.72 -5.69
C LEU A 66 4.57 -0.04 -6.71
N PHE A 67 5.00 1.12 -7.26
CA PHE A 67 4.25 1.82 -8.29
C PHE A 67 3.93 0.91 -9.48
N ARG A 68 4.95 0.22 -10.01
CA ARG A 68 4.81 -0.68 -11.15
C ARG A 68 3.91 -1.86 -10.85
N GLU A 69 4.04 -2.46 -9.67
CA GLU A 69 3.15 -3.54 -9.24
C GLU A 69 1.70 -3.07 -9.26
N LEU A 70 1.41 -1.91 -8.68
CA LEU A 70 0.05 -1.38 -8.56
C LEU A 70 -0.55 -1.03 -9.92
N VAL A 71 0.23 -0.48 -10.84
CA VAL A 71 -0.24 -0.22 -12.21
C VAL A 71 -0.51 -1.51 -12.96
N ARG A 72 0.38 -2.52 -12.89
CA ARG A 72 0.19 -3.82 -13.55
C ARG A 72 -1.06 -4.55 -13.05
N ASN A 73 -1.41 -4.37 -11.78
CA ASN A 73 -2.57 -5.00 -11.18
C ASN A 73 -3.87 -4.18 -11.35
N GLY A 74 -3.77 -2.86 -11.52
CA GLY A 74 -4.88 -1.94 -11.67
C GLY A 74 -5.24 -1.63 -13.13
N LYS A 75 -6.41 -2.10 -13.60
CA LYS A 75 -6.90 -1.82 -14.96
C LYS A 75 -7.15 -0.34 -15.24
N ASN A 76 -7.49 0.41 -14.20
CA ASN A 76 -7.89 1.81 -14.31
C ASN A 76 -6.74 2.77 -13.96
N PHE A 77 -5.54 2.26 -13.69
CA PHE A 77 -4.39 3.09 -13.34
C PHE A 77 -3.69 3.60 -14.59
N LEU A 78 -3.32 4.87 -14.56
CA LEU A 78 -2.56 5.54 -15.60
C LEU A 78 -1.08 5.52 -15.24
N VAL A 79 -0.23 5.05 -16.17
CA VAL A 79 1.23 4.91 -15.99
C VAL A 79 1.95 6.22 -15.64
N ASN A 80 1.38 7.36 -16.02
CA ASN A 80 2.00 8.68 -15.88
C ASN A 80 1.42 9.51 -14.73
N HIS A 81 0.58 8.92 -13.87
CA HIS A 81 -0.06 9.63 -12.76
C HIS A 81 0.43 9.08 -11.42
N PRO A 82 0.59 9.93 -10.39
CA PRO A 82 0.96 9.46 -9.06
C PRO A 82 -0.11 8.55 -8.46
N ILE A 83 0.33 7.59 -7.65
CA ILE A 83 -0.53 6.72 -6.86
C ILE A 83 -0.49 7.19 -5.41
N TYR A 84 -1.65 7.28 -4.78
CA TYR A 84 -1.85 7.68 -3.40
C TYR A 84 -2.28 6.47 -2.57
N LEU A 85 -1.58 6.21 -1.47
CA LEU A 85 -1.92 5.15 -0.54
C LEU A 85 -2.80 5.71 0.60
N ILE A 86 -4.07 5.31 0.57
CA ILE A 86 -5.06 5.73 1.56
C ILE A 86 -5.26 4.62 2.58
N ALA A 87 -4.96 4.90 3.84
CA ALA A 87 -5.24 4.01 4.96
C ALA A 87 -6.73 4.11 5.33
N VAL A 88 -7.42 2.98 5.42
CA VAL A 88 -8.87 2.91 5.70
C VAL A 88 -9.16 2.68 7.19
N THR A 89 -8.21 2.13 7.93
CA THR A 89 -8.36 1.84 9.37
C THR A 89 -7.76 2.92 10.28
N CYS A 90 -6.69 3.59 9.83
CA CYS A 90 -5.94 4.65 10.52
C CYS A 90 -5.76 4.45 12.02
N ARG A 91 -5.18 3.31 12.42
CA ARG A 91 -5.14 2.90 13.83
C ARG A 91 -3.71 2.87 14.39
N LYS A 92 -3.53 3.48 15.57
CA LYS A 92 -2.29 3.40 16.39
C LYS A 92 -2.15 2.03 17.07
N ASN A 93 -2.14 0.95 16.30
CA ASN A 93 -2.03 -0.42 16.78
C ASN A 93 -1.41 -1.31 15.70
N ILE A 94 -0.52 -2.21 16.09
CA ILE A 94 0.20 -3.14 15.21
C ILE A 94 -0.35 -4.57 15.22
N LYS A 95 -1.40 -4.85 16.01
CA LYS A 95 -2.01 -6.17 16.04
C LYS A 95 -2.66 -6.48 14.70
N VAL A 96 -2.69 -7.75 14.31
CA VAL A 96 -3.59 -8.22 13.25
C VAL A 96 -4.86 -8.61 13.99
N ASP A 97 -5.97 -7.91 13.77
CA ASP A 97 -7.25 -8.11 14.47
C ASP A 97 -8.45 -7.85 13.53
N ASP A 98 -9.66 -7.93 14.09
CA ASP A 98 -10.90 -7.80 13.33
C ASP A 98 -11.08 -6.40 12.69
N THR A 99 -10.53 -5.34 13.27
CA THR A 99 -10.60 -4.01 12.64
C THR A 99 -9.74 -3.96 11.38
N LEU A 100 -8.54 -4.56 11.41
CA LEU A 100 -7.68 -4.67 10.22
C LEU A 100 -8.36 -5.55 9.15
N LYS A 101 -8.97 -6.66 9.57
CA LYS A 101 -9.77 -7.54 8.72
C LYS A 101 -10.89 -6.76 8.04
N ASP A 102 -11.72 -6.08 8.80
CA ASP A 102 -12.89 -5.36 8.29
C ASP A 102 -12.49 -4.25 7.33
N GLY A 103 -11.40 -3.53 7.62
CA GLY A 103 -10.82 -2.55 6.71
C GLY A 103 -10.37 -3.18 5.39
N TYR A 104 -9.61 -4.28 5.46
CA TYR A 104 -9.15 -5.01 4.29
C TYR A 104 -10.31 -5.54 3.44
N GLU A 105 -11.33 -6.12 4.08
CA GLU A 105 -12.52 -6.65 3.43
C GLU A 105 -13.42 -5.56 2.84
N LYS A 106 -13.44 -4.35 3.40
CA LYS A 106 -14.08 -3.20 2.76
C LYS A 106 -13.36 -2.81 1.46
N ILE A 107 -12.03 -2.80 1.47
CA ILE A 107 -11.24 -2.47 0.27
C ILE A 107 -11.42 -3.53 -0.81
N LEU A 108 -11.48 -4.83 -0.44
CA LEU A 108 -11.72 -5.93 -1.38
C LEU A 108 -12.97 -5.74 -2.26
N LYS A 109 -13.99 -5.03 -1.76
CA LYS A 109 -15.24 -4.78 -2.51
C LYS A 109 -15.07 -3.77 -3.64
N ILE A 110 -14.05 -2.93 -3.58
CA ILE A 110 -13.82 -1.82 -4.53
C ILE A 110 -12.48 -1.91 -5.27
N SER A 111 -11.56 -2.76 -4.79
CA SER A 111 -10.21 -2.90 -5.33
C SER A 111 -9.79 -4.36 -5.34
N ASN A 112 -9.07 -4.75 -6.40
CA ASN A 112 -8.46 -6.06 -6.54
C ASN A 112 -7.04 -6.12 -5.93
N GLN A 113 -6.61 -5.07 -5.22
CA GLN A 113 -5.27 -4.95 -4.65
C GLN A 113 -5.28 -4.23 -3.29
N PRO A 114 -6.05 -4.69 -2.30
CA PRO A 114 -5.87 -4.22 -0.93
C PRO A 114 -4.46 -4.52 -0.43
N LEU A 115 -3.88 -3.54 0.24
CA LEU A 115 -2.53 -3.56 0.78
C LEU A 115 -2.57 -3.55 2.31
N ILE A 116 -1.43 -3.83 2.93
CA ILE A 116 -1.22 -3.61 4.36
C ILE A 116 -0.08 -2.60 4.52
N GLY A 117 -0.34 -1.48 5.18
CA GLY A 117 0.67 -0.47 5.51
C GLY A 117 1.10 -0.60 6.96
N TYR A 118 2.41 -0.59 7.22
CA TYR A 118 2.97 -0.45 8.56
C TYR A 118 3.81 0.82 8.63
N TRP A 119 3.61 1.65 9.65
CA TRP A 119 4.29 2.95 9.74
C TRP A 119 4.60 3.33 11.18
N ASN A 120 5.80 3.84 11.42
CA ASN A 120 6.17 4.48 12.68
C ASN A 120 6.14 6.00 12.49
N ASN A 121 5.41 6.71 13.34
CA ASN A 121 5.52 8.17 13.38
C ASN A 121 6.73 8.61 14.21
N SER A 122 7.08 9.90 14.12
CA SER A 122 8.20 10.49 14.86
C SER A 122 8.03 10.47 16.39
N GLU A 123 6.81 10.26 16.87
CA GLU A 123 6.47 10.16 18.29
C GLU A 123 6.60 8.72 18.83
N GLY A 124 7.03 7.77 17.99
CA GLY A 124 7.21 6.36 18.36
C GLY A 124 5.91 5.53 18.35
N SER A 125 4.81 6.08 17.85
CA SER A 125 3.58 5.31 17.62
C SER A 125 3.67 4.54 16.31
N SER A 126 3.29 3.27 16.36
CA SER A 126 3.24 2.39 15.19
C SER A 126 1.80 2.15 14.75
N TYR A 127 1.60 2.12 13.45
CA TYR A 127 0.32 1.94 12.78
C TYR A 127 0.38 0.70 11.91
N LEU A 128 -0.70 -0.08 11.89
CA LEU A 128 -0.89 -1.17 10.95
C LEU A 128 -2.27 -1.04 10.33
N ASP A 129 -2.30 -0.73 9.04
CA ASP A 129 -3.50 -0.31 8.35
C ASP A 129 -3.80 -1.15 7.11
N ALA A 130 -5.10 -1.32 6.85
CA ALA A 130 -5.57 -1.73 5.54
C ALA A 130 -5.51 -0.53 4.60
N VAL A 131 -4.84 -0.68 3.47
CA VAL A 131 -4.50 0.43 2.57
C VAL A 131 -5.07 0.17 1.18
N VAL A 132 -5.71 1.19 0.61
CA VAL A 132 -6.16 1.19 -0.78
C VAL A 132 -5.28 2.12 -1.60
N ALA A 133 -4.79 1.63 -2.73
CA ALA A 133 -4.11 2.46 -3.73
C ALA A 133 -5.15 3.14 -4.62
N LEU A 134 -5.04 4.45 -4.80
CA LEU A 134 -5.94 5.26 -5.63
C LEU A 134 -5.14 6.27 -6.47
N GLN A 135 -5.73 6.72 -7.58
CA GLN A 135 -5.23 7.86 -8.35
C GLN A 135 -6.29 8.98 -8.33
N PHE A 136 -5.82 10.21 -8.31
CA PHE A 136 -6.67 11.39 -8.26
C PHE A 136 -6.22 12.42 -9.29
N ILE A 137 -7.18 13.22 -9.78
CA ILE A 137 -6.90 14.35 -10.69
C ILE A 137 -6.13 15.47 -9.96
N SER A 138 -6.32 15.61 -8.64
CA SER A 138 -5.61 16.60 -7.83
C SER A 138 -5.26 16.06 -6.45
N THR A 139 -4.16 16.56 -5.89
CA THR A 139 -3.73 16.28 -4.51
C THR A 139 -4.82 16.63 -3.49
N ASN A 140 -5.60 17.70 -3.71
CA ASN A 140 -6.71 18.06 -2.83
C ASN A 140 -7.80 16.98 -2.75
N ALA A 141 -8.02 16.22 -3.82
CA ALA A 141 -8.96 15.09 -3.77
C ALA A 141 -8.41 13.93 -2.94
N ALA A 142 -7.11 13.65 -3.05
CA ALA A 142 -6.43 12.68 -2.20
C ALA A 142 -6.52 13.07 -0.71
N ILE A 143 -6.21 14.33 -0.38
CA ILE A 143 -6.32 14.88 0.98
C ILE A 143 -7.74 14.71 1.54
N ARG A 144 -8.76 15.07 0.75
CA ARG A 144 -10.16 14.89 1.18
C ARG A 144 -10.50 13.44 1.46
N GLU A 145 -9.97 12.51 0.66
CA GLU A 145 -10.18 11.09 0.89
C GLU A 145 -9.47 10.61 2.16
N GLY A 146 -8.20 10.95 2.37
CA GLY A 146 -7.47 10.63 3.60
C GLY A 146 -8.16 11.19 4.87
N LYS A 147 -8.66 12.42 4.82
CA LYS A 147 -9.42 13.03 5.93
C LYS A 147 -10.64 12.22 6.34
N LYS A 148 -11.37 11.61 5.40
CA LYS A 148 -12.56 10.78 5.72
C LYS A 148 -12.22 9.59 6.62
N HIS A 149 -11.00 9.07 6.49
CA HIS A 149 -10.52 7.92 7.26
C HIS A 149 -9.69 8.35 8.48
N GLY A 150 -9.52 9.65 8.72
CA GLY A 150 -8.68 10.17 9.81
C GLY A 150 -7.17 10.00 9.57
N GLN A 151 -6.75 9.81 8.31
CA GLN A 151 -5.35 9.67 7.95
C GLN A 151 -4.62 11.00 8.08
N GLU A 152 -3.48 11.00 8.77
CA GLU A 152 -2.67 12.21 8.99
C GLU A 152 -1.75 12.52 7.81
N TYR A 153 -1.11 11.48 7.26
CA TYR A 153 -0.18 11.61 6.14
C TYR A 153 -0.52 10.59 5.05
N ILE A 154 -0.62 11.07 3.82
CA ILE A 154 -0.84 10.25 2.62
C ILE A 154 0.50 10.04 1.95
N LEU A 155 0.87 8.78 1.70
CA LEU A 155 2.01 8.49 0.83
C LEU A 155 1.57 8.62 -0.62
N ALA A 156 2.23 9.50 -1.37
CA ALA A 156 2.14 9.56 -2.83
C ALA A 156 3.43 9.01 -3.45
N ILE A 157 3.29 8.26 -4.54
CA ILE A 157 4.39 7.65 -5.29
C ILE A 157 4.24 8.00 -6.77
N TRP A 158 5.29 8.54 -7.38
CA TRP A 158 5.33 8.97 -8.76
C TRP A 158 5.87 7.87 -9.69
N PRO A 159 5.65 8.00 -11.02
CA PRO A 159 6.10 7.00 -12.00
C PRO A 159 7.61 6.74 -12.03
N ASP A 160 8.42 7.67 -11.54
CA ASP A 160 9.88 7.58 -11.44
C ASP A 160 10.35 6.97 -10.09
N GLY A 161 9.41 6.63 -9.20
CA GLY A 161 9.70 6.10 -7.87
C GLY A 161 9.97 7.17 -6.81
N SER A 162 9.97 8.46 -7.16
CA SER A 162 9.96 9.51 -6.14
C SER A 162 8.68 9.43 -5.32
N TYR A 163 8.76 9.85 -4.05
CA TYR A 163 7.65 9.75 -3.12
C TYR A 163 7.56 10.99 -2.22
N GLU A 164 6.37 11.23 -1.68
CA GLU A 164 6.08 12.33 -0.77
C GLU A 164 5.07 11.87 0.29
N HIS A 165 5.29 12.30 1.54
CA HIS A 165 4.28 12.24 2.59
C HIS A 165 3.49 13.54 2.65
N ILE A 166 2.31 13.55 2.03
CA ILE A 166 1.43 14.70 1.96
C ILE A 166 0.62 14.78 3.26
N LYS A 167 0.74 15.90 3.96
CA LYS A 167 -0.05 16.15 5.16
C LYS A 167 -1.53 16.29 4.77
N ALA A 168 -2.37 15.47 5.41
CA ALA A 168 -3.80 15.39 5.13
C ALA A 168 -4.65 16.01 6.23
N ASN A 169 -4.10 16.46 7.35
CA ASN A 169 -4.81 17.09 8.49
C ASN A 169 -4.41 18.56 8.71
#